data_AF-A0A5N6K892-F1
#
_entry.id   AF-A0A5N6K892-F1
#
_cell.length_a   1.000
_cell.length_b   1.000
_cell.length_c   1.000
_cell.angle_alpha   90.00
_cell.angle_beta   90.00
_cell.angle_gamma   90.00
#
_symmetry.space_group_name_H-M   'P 1'
#
loop_
_entity.id
_entity.type
_entity.pdbx_description
1 polymer ?
#
loop_
_entity_poly.entity_id
_entity_poly.type
_entity_poly.pdbx_seq_one_letter_code
_entity_poly.pdbx_strand_id
1 'polypeptide(L)'
;MRNHFKFSMRNTFIITNIRIPSTVPTTYYQLNMAPIPGLLYVTMQPQESLPDSQWHDWYNNEHGPLRLRLPFITNGFRYRATDISSSNPASPSHPEWMALYDVTDMAAMNTETYLRLRGPEEII
;
A
#
# COMPACT_ATOMS: atom_id res chain seq x y z
N MET A 1 -16.67 0.88 -15.02
CA MET A 1 -15.74 0.14 -15.87
C MET A 1 -14.47 -0.03 -15.06
N ARG A 2 -14.04 -1.25 -14.72
CA ARG A 2 -12.76 -1.43 -14.02
C ARG A 2 -11.68 -1.36 -15.09
N ASN A 3 -11.01 -0.22 -15.20
CA ASN A 3 -9.86 -0.10 -16.08
C ASN A 3 -8.73 -0.94 -15.45
N HIS A 4 -8.47 -2.10 -16.03
CA HIS A 4 -7.35 -2.96 -15.65
C HIS A 4 -6.06 -2.32 -16.14
N PHE A 5 -5.59 -1.31 -15.41
CA PHE A 5 -4.25 -0.77 -15.61
C PHE A 5 -3.23 -1.77 -15.09
N LYS A 6 -2.28 -2.16 -15.95
CA LYS A 6 -1.16 -3.01 -15.57
C LYS A 6 -0.12 -2.12 -14.90
N PHE A 7 0.13 -2.32 -13.61
CA PHE A 7 1.12 -1.56 -12.84
C PHE A 7 2.13 -2.50 -12.23
N SER A 8 3.40 -2.13 -12.23
CA SER A 8 4.35 -2.77 -11.32
C SER A 8 4.22 -2.11 -9.93
N MET A 9 3.26 -2.58 -9.12
CA MET A 9 3.22 -2.26 -7.69
C MET A 9 4.11 -3.26 -6.95
N ARG A 10 5.31 -2.84 -6.57
CA ARG A 10 6.11 -3.63 -5.63
C ARG A 10 5.63 -3.28 -4.22
N ASN A 11 4.89 -4.21 -3.61
CA ASN A 11 4.56 -4.19 -2.19
C ASN A 11 5.85 -4.35 -1.38
N THR A 12 6.55 -3.25 -1.18
CA THR A 12 7.76 -3.21 -0.38
C THR A 12 7.36 -3.00 1.08
N PHE A 13 7.18 -4.11 1.80
CA PHE A 13 7.01 -4.24 3.27
C PHE A 13 5.70 -3.72 3.89
N ILE A 14 4.94 -4.66 4.44
CA ILE A 14 4.14 -4.43 5.65
C ILE A 14 5.14 -4.34 6.82
N ILE A 15 5.33 -3.16 7.40
CA ILE A 15 6.16 -3.03 8.61
C ILE A 15 5.28 -3.35 9.81
N THR A 16 5.32 -4.60 10.27
CA THR A 16 4.86 -4.99 11.59
C THR A 16 6.08 -5.08 12.51
N ASN A 17 5.98 -4.49 13.71
CA ASN A 17 6.97 -4.48 14.80
C ASN A 17 7.96 -3.30 14.85
N ILE A 18 7.48 -2.16 15.36
CA ILE A 18 8.28 -1.47 16.37
C ILE A 18 8.21 -2.34 17.63
N ARG A 19 9.32 -3.00 17.98
CA ARG A 19 9.42 -4.01 19.04
C ARG A 19 8.98 -3.43 20.40
N ILE A 20 7.78 -3.79 20.87
CA ILE A 20 7.41 -3.67 22.28
C ILE A 20 7.82 -4.99 22.96
N PRO A 21 8.67 -4.98 24.02
CA PRO A 21 9.13 -6.21 24.65
C PRO A 21 7.97 -6.99 25.29
N SER A 22 7.78 -8.24 24.88
CA SER A 22 6.72 -9.13 25.35
C SER A 22 7.15 -9.89 26.60
N THR A 23 6.58 -9.56 27.75
CA THR A 23 6.68 -10.37 28.98
C THR A 23 5.36 -11.04 29.37
N VAL A 24 4.43 -11.26 28.43
CA VAL A 24 3.10 -11.82 28.77
C VAL A 24 2.99 -13.30 28.36
N PRO A 25 2.59 -14.22 29.27
CA PRO A 25 2.52 -15.66 29.01
C PRO A 25 1.42 -16.09 28.03
N THR A 26 1.72 -17.20 27.35
CA THR A 26 1.06 -17.90 26.24
C THR A 26 -0.32 -18.51 26.54
N THR A 27 -1.04 -18.10 27.59
CA THR A 27 -2.32 -18.73 28.01
C THR A 27 -3.57 -17.92 27.67
N TYR A 28 -3.45 -16.82 26.92
CA TYR A 28 -4.55 -15.90 26.57
C TYR A 28 -4.98 -15.92 25.09
N TYR A 29 -4.59 -16.91 24.28
CA TYR A 29 -4.85 -16.92 22.81
C TYR A 29 -6.33 -16.95 22.37
N GLN A 30 -7.29 -16.94 23.29
CA GLN A 30 -8.73 -16.94 22.99
C GLN A 30 -9.46 -15.68 23.50
N LEU A 31 -8.76 -14.68 24.04
CA LEU A 31 -9.34 -13.40 24.45
C LEU A 31 -8.70 -12.26 23.65
N ASN A 32 -9.44 -11.76 22.65
CA ASN A 32 -9.24 -10.49 21.96
C ASN A 32 -7.78 -10.03 21.84
N MET A 33 -7.06 -10.53 20.82
CA MET A 33 -5.84 -9.84 20.40
C MET A 33 -6.25 -8.41 20.05
N ALA A 34 -5.74 -7.44 20.82
CA ALA A 34 -5.96 -6.04 20.52
C ALA A 34 -5.49 -5.74 19.09
N PRO A 35 -6.16 -4.83 18.35
CA PRO A 35 -5.74 -4.41 17.02
C PRO A 35 -4.24 -4.09 16.98
N ILE A 36 -3.53 -4.66 16.01
CA ILE A 36 -2.09 -4.40 15.85
C ILE A 36 -1.95 -3.27 14.82
N PRO A 37 -1.56 -2.05 15.22
CA PRO A 37 -1.34 -0.98 14.26
C PRO A 37 -0.11 -1.27 13.39
N GLY A 38 -0.09 -0.70 12.18
CA GLY A 38 1.04 -0.81 11.27
C GLY A 38 1.02 0.20 10.14
N LEU A 39 1.98 0.09 9.24
CA LEU A 39 2.14 0.98 8.09
C LEU A 39 2.08 0.16 6.79
N LEU A 40 1.18 0.56 5.88
CA LEU A 40 1.22 0.10 4.51
C LEU A 40 2.14 1.02 3.71
N TYR A 41 3.29 0.48 3.31
CA TYR A 41 4.26 1.14 2.44
C TYR A 41 4.18 0.53 1.04
N VAL A 42 4.02 1.37 0.01
CA VAL A 42 3.94 0.91 -1.38
C VAL A 42 4.79 1.81 -2.27
N THR A 43 5.67 1.20 -3.07
CA THR A 43 6.38 1.90 -4.16
C THR A 43 5.75 1.55 -5.49
N MET A 44 5.61 2.53 -6.37
CA MET A 44 4.93 2.38 -7.66
C MET A 44 5.76 3.03 -8.76
N GLN A 45 5.92 2.28 -9.85
CA GLN A 45 6.40 2.81 -11.12
C GLN A 45 5.33 2.59 -12.19
N PRO A 46 4.73 3.67 -12.76
CA PRO A 46 3.85 3.55 -13.91
C PRO A 46 4.59 2.90 -15.10
N GLN A 47 3.86 2.14 -15.91
CA GLN A 47 4.40 1.64 -17.17
C GLN A 47 4.67 2.81 -18.11
N GLU A 48 5.77 2.75 -18.87
CA GLU A 48 6.17 3.81 -19.81
C GLU A 48 5.09 4.11 -20.87
N SER A 49 4.26 3.13 -21.21
CA SER A 49 3.17 3.27 -22.19
C SER A 49 1.91 3.93 -21.62
N LEU A 50 1.83 4.14 -20.30
CA LEU A 50 0.66 4.72 -19.65
C LEU A 50 0.80 6.24 -19.59
N PRO A 51 -0.16 7.02 -20.14
CA PRO A 51 -0.12 8.47 -20.02
C PRO A 51 -0.17 8.94 -18.56
N ASP A 52 0.69 9.89 -18.19
CA ASP A 52 0.76 10.45 -16.84
C ASP A 52 -0.59 10.97 -16.35
N SER A 53 -1.35 11.65 -17.20
CA SER A 53 -2.67 12.18 -16.86
C SER A 53 -3.63 11.08 -16.44
N GLN A 54 -3.61 9.94 -17.14
CA GLN A 54 -4.45 8.79 -16.84
C GLN A 54 -4.02 8.10 -15.54
N TRP A 55 -2.70 7.99 -15.31
CA TRP A 55 -2.15 7.49 -14.05
C TRP A 55 -2.58 8.35 -12.86
N HIS A 56 -2.44 9.67 -12.97
CA HIS A 56 -2.80 10.60 -11.91
C HIS A 56 -4.31 10.63 -11.64
N ASP A 57 -5.13 10.62 -12.70
CA ASP A 57 -6.58 10.58 -12.59
C ASP A 57 -7.05 9.33 -11.83
N TRP A 58 -6.62 8.15 -12.27
CA TRP A 58 -6.92 6.89 -11.59
C TRP A 58 -6.45 6.92 -10.13
N TYR A 59 -5.23 7.40 -9.86
CA TYR A 59 -4.71 7.38 -8.50
C TYR A 59 -5.54 8.27 -7.57
N ASN A 60 -5.83 9.50 -8.02
CA ASN A 60 -6.44 10.53 -7.20
C ASN A 60 -7.94 10.35 -7.05
N ASN A 61 -8.63 9.75 -8.04
CA ASN A 61 -10.09 9.62 -8.04
C ASN A 61 -10.56 8.21 -7.69
N GLU A 62 -9.73 7.18 -7.91
CA GLU A 62 -10.08 5.79 -7.62
C GLU A 62 -9.17 5.17 -6.55
N HIS A 63 -7.87 5.02 -6.84
CA HIS A 63 -6.96 4.19 -6.03
C HIS A 63 -6.81 4.65 -4.57
N GLY A 64 -6.46 5.92 -4.38
CA GLY A 64 -6.28 6.53 -3.06
C GLY A 64 -7.59 6.61 -2.28
N PRO A 65 -8.64 7.27 -2.84
CA PRO A 65 -9.91 7.43 -2.14
C PRO A 65 -10.59 6.10 -1.77
N LEU A 66 -10.43 5.02 -2.55
CA LEU A 66 -10.99 3.72 -2.18
C LEU A 66 -10.34 3.12 -0.91
N ARG A 67 -9.04 3.36 -0.68
CA ARG A 67 -8.36 2.95 0.56
C ARG A 67 -8.79 3.78 1.75
N LEU A 68 -8.94 5.10 1.57
CA LEU A 68 -9.38 6.02 2.63
C LEU A 68 -10.83 5.79 3.09
N ARG A 69 -11.64 5.01 2.34
CA ARG A 69 -12.98 4.58 2.77
C ARG A 69 -12.96 3.37 3.70
N LEU A 70 -11.81 2.69 3.84
CA LEU A 70 -11.68 1.56 4.76
C LEU A 70 -11.54 2.09 6.19
N PRO A 71 -12.33 1.58 7.16
CA PRO A 71 -12.34 2.13 8.52
C PRO A 71 -11.01 1.91 9.27
N PHE A 72 -10.17 0.98 8.81
CA PHE A 72 -8.86 0.69 9.38
C PHE A 72 -7.71 1.43 8.70
N ILE A 73 -7.99 2.33 7.75
CA ILE A 73 -7.02 3.22 7.11
C ILE A 73 -7.33 4.66 7.54
N THR A 74 -6.39 5.33 8.19
CA THR A 74 -6.66 6.64 8.82
C THR A 74 -6.18 7.84 8.01
N ASN A 75 -5.22 7.64 7.12
CA ASN A 75 -4.66 8.67 6.26
C ASN A 75 -4.08 8.06 4.98
N GLY A 76 -3.61 8.91 4.08
CA GLY A 76 -2.92 8.52 2.87
C GLY A 76 -2.01 9.63 2.38
N PHE A 77 -0.72 9.35 2.30
CA PHE A 77 0.28 10.26 1.79
C PHE A 77 0.89 9.70 0.51
N ARG A 78 1.10 10.58 -0.48
CA ARG A 78 1.75 10.24 -1.74
C ARG A 78 2.95 11.13 -1.95
N TYR A 79 4.10 10.51 -2.23
CA TYR A 79 5.37 11.19 -2.45
C TYR A 79 5.89 10.88 -3.85
N ARG A 80 6.60 11.86 -4.40
CA ARG A 80 7.39 11.71 -5.63
C ARG A 80 8.87 11.73 -5.27
N ALA A 81 9.63 10.81 -5.83
CA ALA A 81 11.08 10.75 -5.71
C ALA A 81 11.71 12.03 -6.28
N THR A 82 12.73 12.56 -5.59
CA THR A 82 13.43 13.79 -5.99
C THR A 82 14.76 13.53 -6.68
N ASP A 83 15.19 12.27 -6.73
CA ASP A 83 16.45 11.78 -7.27
C ASP A 83 16.32 11.17 -8.68
N ILE A 84 15.13 11.25 -9.29
CA ILE A 84 14.89 10.87 -10.68
C ILE A 84 15.52 11.89 -11.63
N SER A 85 16.35 11.41 -12.54
CA SER A 85 17.03 12.24 -13.55
C SER A 85 17.34 11.46 -14.82
N SER A 86 17.87 12.11 -15.86
CA SER A 86 18.33 11.41 -17.07
C SER A 86 19.47 10.42 -16.81
N SER A 87 20.32 10.70 -15.81
CA SER A 87 21.39 9.79 -15.35
C SER A 87 20.93 8.73 -14.36
N ASN A 88 19.75 8.89 -13.77
CA ASN A 88 19.14 7.96 -12.82
C ASN A 88 17.63 7.87 -13.09
N PRO A 89 17.22 7.21 -14.19
CA PRO A 89 15.83 7.21 -14.62
C PRO A 89 14.96 6.33 -13.73
N ALA A 90 13.69 6.68 -13.64
CA ALA A 90 12.70 5.87 -12.96
C ALA A 90 12.57 4.48 -13.62
N SER A 91 12.44 3.44 -12.81
CA SER A 91 12.32 2.06 -13.28
C SER A 91 11.59 1.19 -12.24
N PRO A 92 11.18 -0.04 -12.58
CA PRO A 92 10.59 -0.94 -11.59
C PRO A 92 11.50 -1.25 -10.38
N SER A 93 12.82 -1.16 -10.55
CA SER A 93 13.82 -1.27 -9.48
C SER A 93 14.12 0.06 -8.77
N HIS A 94 13.73 1.20 -9.37
CA HIS A 94 13.92 2.54 -8.84
C HIS A 94 12.64 3.38 -9.06
N PRO A 95 11.59 3.14 -8.24
CA PRO A 95 10.26 3.69 -8.51
C PRO A 95 10.17 5.19 -8.23
N GLU A 96 9.47 5.93 -9.08
CA GLU A 96 9.26 7.38 -8.94
C GLU A 96 8.26 7.74 -7.83
N TRP A 97 7.33 6.84 -7.47
CA TRP A 97 6.25 7.14 -6.55
C TRP A 97 6.24 6.25 -5.32
N MET A 98 5.85 6.82 -4.18
CA MET A 98 5.64 6.11 -2.92
C MET A 98 4.32 6.53 -2.28
N ALA A 99 3.63 5.58 -1.65
CA ALA A 99 2.42 5.81 -0.88
C ALA A 99 2.53 5.20 0.52
N LEU A 100 2.06 5.93 1.51
CA LEU A 100 2.02 5.53 2.92
C LEU A 100 0.59 5.63 3.45
N TYR A 101 0.15 4.61 4.18
CA TYR A 101 -1.14 4.60 4.86
C TYR A 101 -0.99 4.01 6.26
N ASP A 102 -1.45 4.75 7.28
CA ASP A 102 -1.54 4.23 8.64
C ASP A 102 -2.71 3.25 8.78
N VAL A 103 -2.40 2.04 9.26
CA VAL A 103 -3.33 0.94 9.43
C VAL A 103 -3.59 0.72 10.91
N THR A 104 -4.84 0.74 11.35
CA THR A 104 -5.20 0.55 12.77
C THR A 104 -5.17 -0.91 13.21
N ASP A 105 -5.39 -1.82 12.26
CA ASP A 105 -5.36 -3.27 12.49
C ASP A 105 -4.78 -4.01 11.28
N MET A 106 -3.61 -4.59 11.47
CA MET A 106 -2.92 -5.34 10.43
C MET A 106 -3.64 -6.64 10.05
N ALA A 107 -4.50 -7.19 10.91
CA ALA A 107 -5.34 -8.32 10.53
C ALA A 107 -6.34 -7.94 9.41
N ALA A 108 -6.81 -6.68 9.40
CA ALA A 108 -7.76 -6.19 8.42
C ALA A 108 -7.20 -6.19 6.97
N MET A 109 -5.88 -6.11 6.81
CA MET A 109 -5.18 -6.18 5.53
C MET A 109 -5.28 -7.56 4.85
N ASN A 110 -5.70 -8.59 5.58
CA ASN A 110 -5.92 -9.94 5.03
C ASN A 110 -7.40 -10.25 4.81
N THR A 111 -8.30 -9.30 5.06
CA THR A 111 -9.74 -9.49 4.85
C THR A 111 -10.11 -9.37 3.39
N GLU A 112 -11.19 -10.05 3.00
CA GLU A 112 -11.69 -9.99 1.61
C GLU A 112 -11.98 -8.56 1.15
N THR A 113 -12.42 -7.68 2.05
CA THR A 113 -12.65 -6.25 1.78
C THR A 113 -11.39 -5.56 1.25
N TYR A 114 -10.23 -5.78 1.87
CA TYR A 114 -8.96 -5.24 1.38
C TYR A 114 -8.45 -6.00 0.15
N LEU A 115 -8.56 -7.34 0.15
CA LEU A 115 -8.08 -8.17 -0.95
C LEU A 115 -8.79 -7.87 -2.28
N ARG A 116 -10.07 -7.50 -2.27
CA ARG A 116 -10.79 -7.07 -3.49
C ARG A 116 -10.31 -5.71 -4.03
N LEU A 117 -9.73 -4.85 -3.20
CA LEU A 117 -9.22 -3.53 -3.60
C LEU A 117 -7.82 -3.59 -4.23
N ARG A 118 -6.99 -4.55 -3.83
CA ARG A 118 -5.67 -4.79 -4.45
C ARG A 118 -5.76 -5.50 -5.81
N GLY A 119 -6.89 -6.15 -6.11
CA GLY A 119 -7.02 -7.02 -7.29
C GLY A 119 -6.40 -8.40 -7.06
N PRO A 120 -6.57 -9.37 -7.98
CA PRO A 120 -5.90 -10.67 -7.88
C PRO A 120 -4.38 -10.48 -7.80
N GLU A 121 -3.73 -11.29 -6.97
CA GLU A 121 -2.27 -11.44 -7.03
C GLU A 121 -1.90 -11.84 -8.47
N GLU A 122 -0.87 -11.22 -9.07
CA GLU A 122 -0.29 -11.57 -10.38
C GLU A 122 -0.89 -10.98 -11.67
N ILE A 123 -1.12 -9.66 -11.73
CA ILE A 123 -0.70 -8.91 -12.94
C ILE A 123 0.06 -7.67 -12.48
N ILE A 124 1.32 -7.89 -12.08
CA ILE A 124 2.34 -6.90 -11.69
C ILE A 124 3.50 -7.01 -12.67
#